data_AF-A0A6B0RPP7-F1
#
_entry.id   AF-A0A6B0RPP7-F1
#
_cell.length_a   1.000
_cell.length_b   1.000
_cell.length_c   1.000
_cell.angle_alpha   90.00
_cell.angle_beta   90.00
_cell.angle_gamma   90.00
#
_symmetry.space_group_name_H-M   'P 1'
#
loop_
_entity.id
_entity.type
_entity.pdbx_description
1 polymer ?
#
loop_
_entity_poly.entity_id
_entity_poly.type
_entity_poly.pdbx_seq_one_letter_code
_entity_poly.pdbx_strand_id
1 'polypeptide(L)'
;MGLARMSPAEPAQASGPYVEIIEQPKQRGMRFRYKCEGRSAGSIPGERSTDTTKTHPTIKINGYTGPGTVRISLVTKDPPHRPHPHELVGKDCRDGFYEAELCPDRCIHSFQNLGIQCVKKRDLEQAISQRIQTNNNPFQVPIEEQRGDYDLNAVRLCFQVTVRDPAGRPLRLAPVLSHPIFDNRAPNTAELKICRVNRNSGSCLGGDEIFLLCDKVQKEDIEVYFTGPGWEARGSFSQADVHRQVAIVFRTPPYADPGLQAPVRVSMQLRRPSDRELSEPMEFQYLPDTDDRHRIEEKRKRTYETFKSIMKKSPFNGPTDPRPPTRRIAVPNRGSASIPKPAPQPYSFTPSLSTINFEETNQTGEGTLTEALLQLQFDTDEDLGALLGNNTDPAVFTDLASVDNSEFQQLLNQGVPMGPHTTEPMLMEYPEAITRLVTGSQRPPDPAPTPLGPPGLTNGLLSGDEDFSSIADVDFSALLSQISS
;
A
#
# COMPACT_ATOMS: atom_id res chain seq x y z
N MET A 1 47.12 39.46 -12.96
CA MET A 1 46.08 39.35 -11.92
C MET A 1 45.53 37.94 -11.95
N GLY A 2 45.98 37.08 -11.03
CA GLY A 2 45.42 35.73 -10.86
C GLY A 2 44.37 35.76 -9.76
N LEU A 3 43.11 35.48 -10.09
CA LEU A 3 42.02 35.36 -9.13
C LEU A 3 42.09 33.96 -8.49
N ALA A 4 42.56 33.90 -7.24
CA ALA A 4 42.50 32.70 -6.43
C ALA A 4 41.05 32.41 -6.03
N ARG A 5 40.58 31.19 -6.33
CA ARG A 5 39.31 30.65 -5.83
C ARG A 5 39.42 30.43 -4.32
N MET A 6 38.65 31.19 -3.54
CA MET A 6 38.42 30.90 -2.12
C MET A 6 37.47 29.70 -2.03
N SER A 7 37.93 28.63 -1.40
CA SER A 7 37.11 27.51 -0.95
C SER A 7 36.15 27.97 0.17
N PRO A 8 34.92 27.44 0.24
CA PRO A 8 33.97 27.80 1.29
C PRO A 8 34.48 27.30 2.64
N ALA A 9 34.50 28.20 3.63
CA ALA A 9 34.88 27.90 5.00
C ALA A 9 33.92 26.85 5.59
N GLU A 10 34.49 25.82 6.20
CA GLU A 10 33.82 24.87 7.08
C GLU A 10 33.08 25.64 8.19
N PRO A 11 31.82 25.30 8.53
CA PRO A 11 31.10 26.02 9.57
C PRO A 11 31.87 25.91 10.88
N ALA A 12 32.27 27.05 11.43
CA ALA A 12 32.95 27.16 12.72
C ALA A 12 32.18 26.31 13.76
N GLN A 13 32.86 25.32 14.35
CA GLN A 13 32.35 24.57 15.49
C GLN A 13 31.86 25.56 16.54
N ALA A 14 30.55 25.55 16.80
CA ALA A 14 29.93 26.39 17.80
C ALA A 14 30.64 26.16 19.15
N SER A 15 31.15 27.21 19.77
CA SER A 15 32.00 27.12 20.98
C SER A 15 31.21 26.83 22.27
N GLY A 16 30.09 26.10 22.18
CA GLY A 16 29.19 25.84 23.30
C GLY A 16 28.38 24.55 23.12
N PRO A 17 27.68 24.10 24.17
CA PRO A 17 26.92 22.87 24.12
C PRO A 17 25.79 22.95 23.08
N TYR A 18 25.52 21.83 22.41
CA TYR A 18 24.47 21.73 21.41
C TYR A 18 23.84 20.34 21.38
N VAL A 19 22.66 20.23 20.79
CA VAL A 19 21.93 18.97 20.64
C VAL A 19 22.08 18.46 19.22
N GLU A 20 22.28 17.17 19.06
CA GLU A 20 22.21 16.47 17.77
C GLU A 20 21.23 15.30 17.86
N ILE A 21 20.51 15.03 16.78
CA ILE A 21 19.68 13.82 16.67
C ILE A 21 20.55 12.70 16.10
N ILE A 22 20.76 11.62 16.85
CA ILE A 22 21.58 10.48 16.43
C ILE A 22 20.75 9.31 15.87
N GLU A 23 19.47 9.25 16.24
CA GLU A 23 18.46 8.36 15.65
C GLU A 23 17.23 9.22 15.37
N GLN A 24 16.95 9.49 14.08
CA GLN A 24 15.75 10.19 13.65
C GLN A 24 14.51 9.33 13.91
N PRO A 25 13.30 9.92 14.04
CA PRO A 25 12.07 9.14 13.99
C PRO A 25 11.88 8.54 12.59
N LYS A 26 11.27 7.36 12.51
CA LYS A 26 10.84 6.78 11.24
C LYS A 26 9.82 7.71 10.60
N GLN A 27 10.08 8.13 9.36
CA GLN A 27 9.26 9.13 8.68
C GLN A 27 7.89 8.57 8.28
N ARG A 28 7.77 7.27 7.96
CA ARG A 28 6.54 6.65 7.48
C ARG A 28 6.25 5.29 8.13
N GLY A 29 5.06 4.76 7.86
CA GLY A 29 4.57 3.49 8.40
C GLY A 29 3.86 3.63 9.76
N MET A 30 4.10 4.73 10.48
CA MET A 30 3.38 5.05 11.71
C MET A 30 2.02 5.69 11.41
N ARG A 31 0.97 5.24 12.10
CA ARG A 31 -0.36 5.86 12.03
C ARG A 31 -0.60 6.76 13.24
N PHE A 32 -1.15 7.95 13.02
CA PHE A 32 -1.62 8.82 14.09
C PHE A 32 -2.99 8.34 14.60
N ARG A 33 -3.24 8.50 15.90
CA ARG A 33 -4.41 7.92 16.57
C ARG A 33 -5.32 8.97 17.16
N TYR A 34 -6.63 8.81 16.99
CA TYR A 34 -7.58 9.70 17.66
C TYR A 34 -7.73 9.31 19.13
N LYS A 35 -7.98 10.32 19.97
CA LYS A 35 -8.30 10.13 21.39
C LYS A 35 -9.45 9.14 21.62
N CYS A 36 -10.45 9.15 20.74
CA CYS A 36 -11.62 8.28 20.84
C CYS A 36 -11.37 6.80 20.45
N GLU A 37 -10.16 6.43 20.00
CA GLU A 37 -9.84 5.02 19.70
C GLU A 37 -9.64 4.18 20.97
N GLY A 38 -9.46 4.80 22.14
CA GLY A 38 -9.40 4.11 23.44
C GLY A 38 -8.16 3.21 23.66
N ARG A 39 -7.20 3.22 22.72
CA ARG A 39 -5.92 2.51 22.83
C ARG A 39 -4.77 3.51 22.96
N SER A 40 -3.62 3.06 23.48
CA SER A 40 -2.40 3.87 23.43
C SER A 40 -2.08 4.25 21.97
N ALA A 41 -1.48 5.43 21.76
CA ALA A 41 -1.23 5.94 20.41
C ALA A 41 -0.15 5.18 19.62
N GLY A 42 0.44 4.12 20.20
CA GLY A 42 1.64 3.46 19.70
C GLY A 42 2.91 4.29 19.96
N SER A 43 4.09 3.66 19.88
CA SER A 43 5.37 4.35 20.06
C SER A 43 6.00 4.73 18.72
N ILE A 44 6.57 5.94 18.61
CA ILE A 44 7.31 6.43 17.45
C ILE A 44 8.59 5.58 17.34
N PRO A 45 8.76 4.80 16.26
CA PRO A 45 9.99 4.04 16.06
C PRO A 45 11.10 4.97 15.55
N GLY A 46 12.35 4.56 15.78
CA GLY A 46 13.53 5.16 15.14
C GLY A 46 13.60 4.80 13.65
N GLU A 47 14.31 5.61 12.88
CA GLU A 47 14.52 5.46 11.45
C GLU A 47 15.13 4.10 11.08
N ARG A 48 16.05 3.58 11.90
CA ARG A 48 16.70 2.28 11.72
C ARG A 48 15.94 1.13 12.41
N SER A 49 14.75 1.39 12.91
CA SER A 49 13.94 0.38 13.59
C SER A 49 13.45 -0.68 12.60
N THR A 50 13.67 -1.94 12.96
CA THR A 50 13.27 -3.11 12.16
C THR A 50 12.20 -3.92 12.90
N ASP A 51 11.71 -5.00 12.28
CA ASP A 51 10.75 -5.88 12.94
C ASP A 51 11.34 -6.58 14.16
N THR A 52 12.62 -6.93 14.11
CA THR A 52 13.35 -7.63 15.18
C THR A 52 14.01 -6.68 16.17
N THR A 53 14.56 -5.56 15.70
CA THR A 53 15.34 -4.63 16.53
C THR A 53 14.65 -3.28 16.58
N LYS A 54 14.02 -2.97 17.72
CA LYS A 54 13.30 -1.72 17.92
C LYS A 54 14.24 -0.61 18.39
N THR A 55 14.44 0.40 17.55
CA THR A 55 15.08 1.67 17.91
C THR A 55 14.04 2.77 18.10
N HIS A 56 14.43 3.89 18.70
CA HIS A 56 13.55 5.01 19.05
C HIS A 56 14.27 6.35 18.83
N PRO A 57 13.54 7.46 18.63
CA PRO A 57 14.15 8.79 18.51
C PRO A 57 15.15 9.06 19.63
N THR A 58 16.38 9.40 19.27
CA THR A 58 17.48 9.52 20.22
C THR A 58 18.30 10.76 19.91
N ILE A 59 18.59 11.55 20.95
CA ILE A 59 19.45 12.73 20.86
C ILE A 59 20.75 12.52 21.64
N LYS A 60 21.77 13.28 21.25
CA LYS A 60 23.01 13.42 21.99
C LYS A 60 23.27 14.90 22.29
N ILE A 61 23.69 15.17 23.52
CA ILE A 61 24.09 16.51 23.97
C ILE A 61 25.60 16.58 23.91
N ASN A 62 26.12 17.43 23.03
CA ASN A 62 27.55 17.63 22.84
C ASN A 62 28.03 18.79 23.70
N GLY A 63 29.26 18.69 24.22
CA GLY A 63 29.89 19.75 25.00
C GLY A 63 29.28 19.97 26.39
N TYR A 64 28.44 19.05 26.89
CA TYR A 64 27.86 19.09 28.24
C TYR A 64 27.60 17.68 28.78
N THR A 65 27.86 17.47 30.07
CA THR A 65 27.46 16.26 30.81
C THR A 65 27.11 16.70 32.22
N GLY A 66 25.88 16.42 32.65
CA GLY A 66 25.34 16.95 33.89
C GLY A 66 23.81 17.07 33.84
N PRO A 67 23.20 17.65 34.89
CA PRO A 67 21.74 17.75 34.99
C PRO A 67 21.18 18.69 33.92
N GLY A 68 20.01 18.34 33.37
CA GLY A 68 19.31 19.19 32.41
C GLY A 68 17.86 18.75 32.24
N THR A 69 17.12 19.45 31.42
CA THR A 69 15.77 19.07 31.03
C THR A 69 15.64 19.05 29.52
N VAL A 70 14.77 18.16 29.03
CA VAL A 70 14.40 18.11 27.62
C VAL A 70 12.90 18.21 27.50
N ARG A 71 12.45 19.07 26.58
CA ARG A 71 11.07 19.21 26.16
C ARG A 71 10.96 18.83 24.69
N ILE A 72 10.03 17.95 24.35
CA ILE A 72 9.75 17.55 22.97
C ILE A 72 8.33 17.94 22.61
N SER A 73 8.18 18.78 21.58
CA SER A 73 6.89 19.27 21.11
C SER A 73 6.67 18.93 19.63
N LEU A 74 5.42 18.95 19.19
CA LEU A 74 5.07 18.78 17.78
C LEU A 74 4.98 20.16 17.11
N VAL A 75 5.61 20.29 15.95
CA VAL A 75 5.54 21.50 15.10
C VAL A 75 5.21 21.16 13.66
N THR A 76 4.81 22.17 12.87
CA THR A 76 4.52 22.02 11.44
C THR A 76 5.77 21.62 10.64
N LYS A 77 5.57 20.80 9.60
CA LYS A 77 6.63 20.36 8.68
C LYS A 77 7.39 21.52 8.07
N ASP A 78 6.66 22.52 7.59
CA ASP A 78 7.22 23.65 6.84
C ASP A 78 7.39 24.89 7.73
N PRO A 79 8.37 25.78 7.45
CA PRO A 79 8.49 27.09 8.10
C PRO A 79 7.17 27.88 7.97
N PRO A 80 6.78 28.67 9.00
CA PRO A 80 7.55 29.08 10.17
C PRO A 80 7.55 28.10 11.37
N HIS A 81 7.29 26.80 11.18
CA HIS A 81 7.33 25.78 12.25
C HIS A 81 6.45 26.13 13.46
N ARG A 82 5.15 26.25 13.19
CA ARG A 82 4.13 26.59 14.18
C ARG A 82 3.87 25.41 15.12
N PRO A 83 3.39 25.65 16.35
CA PRO A 83 2.90 24.59 17.23
C PRO A 83 1.86 23.74 16.51
N HIS A 84 2.06 22.43 16.45
CA HIS A 84 1.10 21.56 15.76
C HIS A 84 -0.13 21.28 16.64
N PRO A 85 -1.34 21.24 16.08
CA PRO A 85 -2.56 20.96 16.86
C PRO A 85 -2.62 19.52 17.41
N HIS A 86 -1.95 18.56 16.77
CA HIS A 86 -1.78 17.20 17.33
C HIS A 86 -1.05 17.22 18.67
N GLU A 87 -1.22 16.16 19.45
CA GLU A 87 -0.65 16.00 20.78
C GLU A 87 0.40 14.90 20.80
N LEU A 88 1.55 15.17 21.42
CA LEU A 88 2.44 14.11 21.86
C LEU A 88 1.86 13.51 23.13
N VAL A 89 1.65 12.19 23.14
CA VAL A 89 1.07 11.43 24.26
C VAL A 89 2.01 10.28 24.61
N GLY A 90 1.99 9.83 25.86
CA GLY A 90 2.94 8.83 26.32
C GLY A 90 3.34 9.02 27.77
N LYS A 91 4.39 8.30 28.17
CA LYS A 91 5.03 8.52 29.47
C LYS A 91 5.67 9.91 29.50
N ASP A 92 5.50 10.64 30.60
CA ASP A 92 6.03 12.00 30.83
C ASP A 92 5.52 13.05 29.83
N CYS A 93 4.40 12.78 29.14
CA CYS A 93 3.72 13.74 28.27
C CYS A 93 2.61 14.49 29.02
N ARG A 94 2.53 15.81 28.81
CA ARG A 94 1.47 16.70 29.30
C ARG A 94 1.20 17.81 28.28
N ASP A 95 -0.05 18.25 28.17
CA ASP A 95 -0.45 19.40 27.33
C ASP A 95 0.05 19.32 25.85
N GLY A 96 0.23 18.11 25.34
CA GLY A 96 0.69 17.83 23.97
C GLY A 96 2.20 17.89 23.75
N PHE A 97 3.02 17.95 24.80
CA PHE A 97 4.48 17.84 24.74
C PHE A 97 5.02 16.84 25.78
N TYR A 98 6.20 16.29 25.52
CA TYR A 98 6.96 15.48 26.47
C TYR A 98 7.92 16.37 27.25
N GLU A 99 8.09 16.12 28.55
CA GLU A 99 9.08 16.83 29.35
C GLU A 99 9.67 15.92 30.44
N ALA A 100 10.99 15.81 30.48
CA ALA A 100 11.69 15.01 31.48
C ALA A 100 13.06 15.60 31.84
N GLU A 101 13.57 15.19 32.99
CA GLU A 101 14.94 15.45 33.40
C GLU A 101 15.92 14.51 32.68
N LEU A 102 17.06 15.07 32.28
CA LEU A 102 18.14 14.34 31.62
C LEU A 102 19.02 13.67 32.68
N CYS A 103 19.29 12.37 32.49
CA CYS A 103 20.20 11.61 33.34
C CYS A 103 21.60 12.27 33.34
N PRO A 104 22.13 12.73 34.49
CA PRO A 104 23.39 13.48 34.54
C PRO A 104 24.61 12.71 34.05
N ASP A 105 24.59 11.39 34.17
CA ASP A 105 25.74 10.51 33.86
C ASP A 105 25.83 10.15 32.37
N ARG A 106 24.85 10.56 31.56
CA ARG A 106 24.76 10.20 30.14
C ARG A 106 24.55 11.46 29.30
N CYS A 107 25.12 11.47 28.11
CA CYS A 107 24.86 12.50 27.11
C CYS A 107 23.94 12.02 25.98
N ILE A 108 23.54 10.74 25.98
CA ILE A 108 22.67 10.12 24.98
C ILE A 108 21.34 9.77 25.64
N HIS A 109 20.25 10.24 25.04
CA HIS A 109 18.90 10.08 25.58
C HIS A 109 17.96 9.58 24.48
N SER A 110 17.38 8.41 24.72
CA SER A 110 16.44 7.74 23.82
C SER A 110 15.02 7.85 24.36
N PHE A 111 14.07 8.24 23.51
CA PHE A 111 12.71 8.56 23.91
C PHE A 111 11.73 7.47 23.46
N GLN A 112 11.39 6.59 24.40
CA GLN A 112 10.47 5.48 24.20
C GLN A 112 9.05 5.89 24.60
N ASN A 113 8.05 5.12 24.16
CA ASN A 113 6.64 5.29 24.55
C ASN A 113 6.03 6.66 24.19
N LEU A 114 6.57 7.33 23.17
CA LEU A 114 5.99 8.55 22.60
C LEU A 114 5.05 8.19 21.46
N GLY A 115 3.81 8.67 21.48
CA GLY A 115 2.83 8.50 20.41
C GLY A 115 2.22 9.82 19.97
N ILE A 116 1.63 9.83 18.78
CA ILE A 116 1.00 11.03 18.20
C ILE A 116 -0.51 10.85 18.23
N GLN A 117 -1.17 11.66 19.05
CA GLN A 117 -2.62 11.75 19.10
C GLN A 117 -3.10 12.84 18.15
N CYS A 118 -3.80 12.43 17.09
CA CYS A 118 -4.32 13.36 16.09
C CYS A 118 -5.65 13.99 16.52
N VAL A 119 -5.81 15.27 16.20
CA VAL A 119 -7.05 16.02 16.41
C VAL A 119 -7.94 15.94 15.17
N LYS A 120 -9.25 16.02 15.37
CA LYS A 120 -10.21 16.13 14.26
C LYS A 120 -10.21 17.57 13.75
N LYS A 121 -10.48 17.75 12.45
CA LYS A 121 -10.55 19.09 11.82
C LYS A 121 -11.51 20.05 12.55
N ARG A 122 -12.62 19.55 13.09
CA ARG A 122 -13.59 20.35 13.86
C ARG A 122 -13.06 20.85 15.22
N ASP A 123 -12.08 20.15 15.79
CA ASP A 123 -11.52 20.43 17.12
C ASP A 123 -10.18 21.20 17.00
N LEU A 124 -9.80 21.58 15.78
CA LEU A 124 -8.51 22.21 15.45
C LEU A 124 -8.32 23.56 16.14
N GLU A 125 -9.34 24.42 16.15
CA GLU A 125 -9.25 25.75 16.76
C GLU A 125 -9.12 25.68 18.30
N GLN A 126 -9.79 24.71 18.92
CA GLN A 126 -9.62 24.44 20.35
C GLN A 126 -8.20 23.96 20.66
N ALA A 127 -7.65 23.05 19.85
CA ALA A 127 -6.30 22.54 20.03
C ALA A 127 -5.24 23.64 19.90
N ILE A 128 -5.36 24.53 18.91
CA ILE A 128 -4.45 25.68 18.75
C ILE A 128 -4.55 26.61 19.95
N SER A 129 -5.76 26.92 20.41
CA SER A 129 -5.98 27.77 21.58
C SER A 129 -5.29 27.21 22.84
N GLN A 130 -5.34 25.90 23.05
CA GLN A 130 -4.62 25.24 24.14
C GLN A 130 -3.10 25.33 23.98
N ARG A 131 -2.55 25.22 22.76
CA ARG A 131 -1.10 25.38 22.51
C ARG A 131 -0.62 26.81 22.81
N ILE A 132 -1.43 27.80 22.50
CA ILE A 132 -1.16 29.20 22.84
C ILE A 132 -1.19 29.38 24.36
N GLN A 133 -2.22 28.86 25.04
CA GLN A 133 -2.38 28.97 26.49
C GLN A 133 -1.23 28.30 27.28
N THR A 134 -0.75 27.16 26.79
CA THR A 134 0.35 26.38 27.40
C THR A 134 1.73 26.84 26.93
N ASN A 135 1.80 27.93 26.14
CA ASN A 135 3.00 28.50 25.55
C ASN A 135 3.91 27.46 24.87
N ASN A 136 3.30 26.49 24.16
CA ASN A 136 4.02 25.42 23.48
C ASN A 136 4.52 25.89 22.11
N ASN A 137 5.35 26.94 22.09
CA ASN A 137 5.80 27.62 20.88
C ASN A 137 7.34 27.71 20.82
N PRO A 138 8.02 26.67 20.30
CA PRO A 138 9.48 26.60 20.32
C PRO A 138 10.19 27.74 19.58
N PHE A 139 9.56 28.25 18.52
CA PHE A 139 10.13 29.29 17.65
C PHE A 139 9.50 30.66 17.87
N GLN A 140 8.64 30.82 18.89
CA GLN A 140 8.00 32.09 19.24
C GLN A 140 7.26 32.74 18.05
N VAL A 141 6.65 31.91 17.19
CA VAL A 141 5.86 32.38 16.05
C VAL A 141 4.70 33.26 16.54
N PRO A 142 4.44 34.43 15.94
CA PRO A 142 3.34 35.32 16.32
C PRO A 142 1.98 34.60 16.29
N ILE A 143 1.05 35.02 17.15
CA ILE A 143 -0.27 34.37 17.29
C ILE A 143 -1.08 34.50 15.99
N GLU A 144 -0.88 35.58 15.25
CA GLU A 144 -1.53 35.87 13.97
C GLU A 144 -1.16 34.83 12.92
N GLU A 145 0.11 34.39 12.90
CA GLU A 145 0.62 33.37 11.98
C GLU A 145 0.28 31.94 12.43
N GLN A 146 -0.04 31.74 13.71
CA GLN A 146 -0.53 30.46 14.23
C GLN A 146 -1.98 30.14 13.79
N ARG A 147 -2.72 31.13 13.29
CA ARG A 147 -4.04 30.92 12.72
C ARG A 147 -3.91 30.54 11.24
N GLY A 148 -4.68 29.55 10.80
CA GLY A 148 -4.73 29.13 9.40
C GLY A 148 -4.79 27.62 9.23
N ASP A 149 -4.55 27.17 7.99
CA ASP A 149 -4.58 25.76 7.65
C ASP A 149 -3.33 25.03 8.15
N TYR A 150 -3.53 23.79 8.58
CA TYR A 150 -2.49 22.87 9.05
C TYR A 150 -2.51 21.59 8.22
N ASP A 151 -1.34 21.10 7.82
CA ASP A 151 -1.20 19.75 7.27
C ASP A 151 -1.28 18.72 8.40
N LEU A 152 -2.46 18.15 8.60
CA LEU A 152 -2.70 17.15 9.66
C LEU A 152 -2.02 15.80 9.38
N ASN A 153 -1.42 15.61 8.21
CA ASN A 153 -0.78 14.36 7.82
C ASN A 153 0.74 14.38 8.07
N ALA A 154 1.32 15.50 8.50
CA ALA A 154 2.76 15.62 8.70
C ALA A 154 3.12 16.48 9.92
N VAL A 155 4.01 15.97 10.76
CA VAL A 155 4.52 16.68 11.94
C VAL A 155 6.04 16.58 12.00
N ARG A 156 6.69 17.47 12.77
CA ARG A 156 8.09 17.31 13.20
C ARG A 156 8.17 17.32 14.72
N LEU A 157 9.11 16.54 15.27
CA LEU A 157 9.51 16.66 16.66
C LEU A 157 10.47 17.85 16.79
N CYS A 158 10.22 18.71 17.78
CA CYS A 158 11.12 19.79 18.15
C CYS A 158 11.71 19.51 19.54
N PHE A 159 13.02 19.33 19.59
CA PHE A 159 13.77 19.06 20.82
C PHE A 159 14.30 20.37 21.40
N GLN A 160 13.82 20.74 22.57
CA GLN A 160 14.27 21.89 23.33
C GLN A 160 14.98 21.40 24.60
N VAL A 161 16.29 21.59 24.65
CA VAL A 161 17.10 21.15 25.80
C VAL A 161 17.56 22.36 26.60
N THR A 162 17.44 22.27 27.92
CA THR A 162 17.99 23.24 28.86
C THR A 162 19.03 22.55 29.72
N VAL A 163 20.26 23.07 29.69
CA VAL A 163 21.39 22.60 30.51
C VAL A 163 21.77 23.67 31.53
N ARG A 164 22.78 23.44 32.38
CA ARG A 164 23.35 24.48 33.24
C ARG A 164 24.62 25.07 32.62
N ASP A 165 24.76 26.39 32.68
CA ASP A 165 26.01 27.07 32.33
C ASP A 165 27.08 26.81 33.41
N PRO A 166 28.37 27.18 33.17
CA PRO A 166 29.42 27.04 34.19
C PRO A 166 29.15 27.79 35.50
N ALA A 167 28.24 28.77 35.51
CA ALA A 167 27.79 29.51 36.68
C ALA A 167 26.54 28.88 37.35
N GLY A 168 26.04 27.74 36.84
CA GLY A 168 24.88 27.03 37.35
C GLY A 168 23.52 27.56 36.88
N ARG A 169 23.47 28.58 36.01
CA ARG A 169 22.23 29.17 35.47
C ARG A 169 21.67 28.32 34.33
N PRO A 170 20.34 28.32 34.11
CA PRO A 170 19.73 27.59 33.00
C PRO A 170 20.16 28.19 31.65
N LEU A 171 20.74 27.35 30.79
CA LEU A 171 21.14 27.66 29.43
C LEU A 171 20.24 26.87 28.46
N ARG A 172 19.36 27.59 27.75
CA ARG A 172 18.53 27.00 26.68
C ARG A 172 19.37 26.82 25.42
N LEU A 173 19.46 25.59 24.94
CA LEU A 173 20.13 25.27 23.69
C LEU A 173 19.21 25.58 22.50
N ALA A 174 19.80 25.75 21.32
CA ALA A 174 19.04 25.96 20.09
C ALA A 174 18.08 24.77 19.85
N PRO A 175 16.79 25.00 19.55
CA PRO A 175 15.86 23.92 19.24
C PRO A 175 16.29 23.15 17.99
N VAL A 176 16.18 21.82 18.03
CA VAL A 176 16.52 20.94 16.89
C VAL A 176 15.28 20.24 16.39
N LEU A 177 15.08 20.24 15.07
CA LEU A 177 13.94 19.58 14.42
C LEU A 177 14.32 18.21 13.88
N SER A 178 13.42 17.24 14.05
CA SER A 178 13.52 15.95 13.40
C SER A 178 13.18 16.02 11.90
N HIS A 179 13.48 14.93 11.19
CA HIS A 179 12.79 14.64 9.94
C HIS A 179 11.26 14.58 10.15
N PRO A 180 10.46 14.93 9.12
CA PRO A 180 9.01 14.87 9.23
C PRO A 180 8.50 13.45 9.41
N ILE A 181 7.46 13.30 10.22
CA ILE A 181 6.73 12.06 10.44
C ILE A 181 5.37 12.22 9.76
N PHE A 182 5.02 11.25 8.92
CA PHE A 182 3.83 11.24 8.09
C PHE A 182 2.80 10.22 8.60
N ASP A 183 1.51 10.57 8.53
CA ASP A 183 0.42 9.68 8.93
C ASP A 183 0.18 8.59 7.88
N ASN A 184 0.38 7.33 8.27
CA ASN A 184 0.12 6.18 7.41
C ASN A 184 -1.38 5.96 7.11
N ARG A 185 -2.29 6.73 7.71
CA ARG A 185 -3.72 6.70 7.35
C ARG A 185 -4.02 7.40 6.03
N ALA A 186 -3.24 8.40 5.65
CA ALA A 186 -3.50 9.26 4.50
C ALA A 186 -2.78 8.74 3.24
N PRO A 187 -3.49 8.33 2.17
CA PRO A 187 -2.85 7.64 1.05
C PRO A 187 -1.79 8.45 0.29
N ASN A 188 -1.81 9.79 0.40
CA ASN A 188 -0.81 10.70 -0.18
C ASN A 188 0.51 10.74 0.60
N THR A 189 0.53 10.28 1.85
CA THR A 189 1.73 10.27 2.71
C THR A 189 2.04 8.90 3.31
N ALA A 190 1.18 7.92 3.05
CA ALA A 190 1.36 6.53 3.44
C ALA A 190 2.61 5.91 2.82
N GLU A 191 3.15 4.92 3.53
CA GLU A 191 4.23 4.05 3.04
C GLU A 191 3.74 3.26 1.82
N LEU A 192 4.54 3.26 0.75
CA LEU A 192 4.22 2.48 -0.44
C LEU A 192 4.65 1.03 -0.24
N LYS A 193 3.77 0.08 -0.58
CA LYS A 193 4.06 -1.34 -0.41
C LYS A 193 3.46 -2.17 -1.54
N ILE A 194 4.33 -2.95 -2.18
CA ILE A 194 3.89 -4.05 -3.06
C ILE A 194 3.62 -5.27 -2.18
N CYS A 195 2.40 -5.78 -2.24
CA CYS A 195 1.97 -6.93 -1.46
C CYS A 195 2.20 -8.23 -2.23
N ARG A 196 1.76 -8.27 -3.50
CA ARG A 196 1.89 -9.45 -4.39
C ARG A 196 1.94 -9.03 -5.84
N VAL A 197 2.53 -9.87 -6.68
CA VAL A 197 2.58 -9.70 -8.14
C VAL A 197 2.28 -11.07 -8.77
N ASN A 198 1.48 -11.09 -9.85
CA ASN A 198 1.14 -12.34 -10.54
C ASN A 198 2.32 -12.93 -11.35
N ARG A 199 3.22 -12.08 -11.82
CA ARG A 199 4.38 -12.44 -12.66
C ARG A 199 5.58 -11.56 -12.34
N ASN A 200 6.73 -12.17 -12.06
CA ASN A 200 8.00 -11.50 -11.75
C ASN A 200 9.09 -11.73 -12.82
N SER A 201 8.70 -12.15 -14.02
CA SER A 201 9.59 -12.25 -15.18
C SER A 201 8.85 -11.96 -16.47
N GLY A 202 9.56 -11.56 -17.53
CA GLY A 202 8.93 -11.17 -18.81
C GLY A 202 9.94 -11.00 -19.93
N SER A 203 9.45 -10.84 -21.17
CA SER A 203 10.32 -10.62 -22.33
C SER A 203 11.08 -9.30 -22.21
N CYS A 204 12.35 -9.28 -22.63
CA CYS A 204 13.15 -8.06 -22.73
C CYS A 204 12.55 -7.01 -23.68
N LEU A 205 11.63 -7.39 -24.56
CA LEU A 205 10.88 -6.45 -25.41
C LEU A 205 9.78 -5.68 -24.66
N GLY A 206 9.45 -6.08 -23.43
CA GLY A 206 8.36 -5.49 -22.65
C GLY A 206 6.96 -5.86 -23.17
N GLY A 207 5.94 -5.19 -22.66
CA GLY A 207 4.54 -5.40 -23.05
C GLY A 207 3.79 -6.50 -22.29
N ASP A 208 4.47 -7.22 -21.38
CA ASP A 208 3.83 -8.22 -20.53
C ASP A 208 2.88 -7.54 -19.54
N GLU A 209 1.62 -8.01 -19.51
CA GLU A 209 0.61 -7.52 -18.59
C GLU A 209 0.80 -8.14 -17.19
N ILE A 210 0.92 -7.27 -16.18
CA ILE A 210 1.17 -7.62 -14.79
C ILE A 210 0.05 -7.07 -13.92
N PHE A 211 -0.42 -7.92 -13.01
CA PHE A 211 -1.35 -7.58 -11.94
C PHE A 211 -0.55 -7.46 -10.64
N LEU A 212 -0.51 -6.25 -10.11
CA LEU A 212 0.20 -5.90 -8.88
C LEU A 212 -0.82 -5.54 -7.80
N LEU A 213 -0.77 -6.22 -6.66
CA LEU A 213 -1.54 -5.89 -5.46
C LEU A 213 -0.68 -5.05 -4.53
N CYS A 214 -1.23 -3.94 -4.03
CA CYS A 214 -0.53 -3.00 -3.17
C CYS A 214 -1.42 -2.47 -2.04
N ASP A 215 -0.78 -1.79 -1.09
CA ASP A 215 -1.52 -0.93 -0.15
C ASP A 215 -2.13 0.29 -0.88
N LYS A 216 -2.93 1.08 -0.17
CA LYS A 216 -3.73 2.16 -0.77
C LYS A 216 -2.87 3.22 -1.46
N VAL A 217 -3.08 3.42 -2.76
CA VAL A 217 -2.40 4.44 -3.60
C VAL A 217 -3.38 5.44 -4.21
N GLN A 218 -2.89 6.60 -4.65
CA GLN A 218 -3.68 7.56 -5.43
C GLN A 218 -3.43 7.35 -6.91
N LYS A 219 -4.49 7.19 -7.71
CA LYS A 219 -4.35 6.81 -9.13
C LYS A 219 -3.69 7.88 -10.00
N GLU A 220 -3.77 9.15 -9.58
CA GLU A 220 -3.18 10.30 -10.24
C GLU A 220 -1.70 10.53 -9.85
N ASP A 221 -1.23 9.87 -8.80
CA ASP A 221 0.07 10.13 -8.17
C ASP A 221 0.76 8.81 -7.80
N ILE A 222 0.83 7.89 -8.76
CA ILE A 222 1.51 6.60 -8.61
C ILE A 222 2.08 6.14 -9.95
N GLU A 223 3.25 5.53 -9.91
CA GLU A 223 3.86 4.85 -11.06
C GLU A 223 4.55 3.56 -10.61
N VAL A 224 4.67 2.60 -11.54
CA VAL A 224 5.49 1.39 -11.33
C VAL A 224 6.85 1.67 -11.97
N TYR A 225 7.89 1.70 -11.16
CA TYR A 225 9.22 2.16 -11.54
C TYR A 225 10.20 0.98 -11.54
N PHE A 226 10.86 0.78 -12.68
CA PHE A 226 11.85 -0.26 -12.93
C PHE A 226 13.24 0.37 -12.96
N THR A 227 14.20 -0.24 -12.26
CA THR A 227 15.58 0.23 -12.17
C THR A 227 16.56 -0.92 -12.33
N GLY A 228 17.64 -0.66 -13.05
CA GLY A 228 18.77 -1.57 -13.25
C GLY A 228 20.07 -0.78 -13.45
N PRO A 229 21.20 -1.45 -13.69
CA PRO A 229 22.49 -0.79 -13.86
C PRO A 229 22.47 0.19 -15.03
N GLY A 230 22.43 1.51 -14.73
CA GLY A 230 22.37 2.57 -15.75
C GLY A 230 21.07 2.64 -16.55
N TRP A 231 19.99 1.99 -16.08
CA TRP A 231 18.70 1.95 -16.77
C TRP A 231 17.55 2.20 -15.79
N GLU A 232 16.61 3.04 -16.20
CA GLU A 232 15.35 3.25 -15.53
C GLU A 232 14.21 3.28 -16.55
N ALA A 233 13.04 2.76 -16.18
CA ALA A 233 11.84 2.83 -16.99
C ALA A 233 10.58 2.78 -16.13
N ARG A 234 9.43 3.09 -16.74
CA ARG A 234 8.13 3.06 -16.07
C ARG A 234 7.22 2.03 -16.71
N GLY A 235 6.53 1.26 -15.88
CA GLY A 235 5.40 0.43 -16.32
C GLY A 235 4.32 1.32 -16.94
N SER A 236 3.75 0.86 -18.05
CA SER A 236 2.73 1.62 -18.78
C SER A 236 1.33 1.19 -18.34
N PHE A 237 0.54 2.15 -17.87
CA PHE A 237 -0.86 1.98 -17.49
C PHE A 237 -1.57 3.34 -17.45
N SER A 238 -2.89 3.32 -17.48
CA SER A 238 -3.74 4.50 -17.33
C SER A 238 -4.31 4.58 -15.91
N GLN A 239 -4.86 5.73 -15.53
CA GLN A 239 -5.52 5.88 -14.22
C GLN A 239 -6.70 4.90 -14.03
N ALA A 240 -7.33 4.44 -15.12
CA ALA A 240 -8.43 3.48 -15.06
C ALA A 240 -7.96 2.06 -14.66
N ASP A 241 -6.68 1.76 -14.88
CA ASP A 241 -6.07 0.46 -14.55
C ASP A 241 -5.69 0.35 -13.06
N VAL A 242 -5.82 1.45 -12.30
CA VAL A 242 -5.70 1.45 -10.85
C VAL A 242 -7.02 1.04 -10.22
N HIS A 243 -7.15 -0.26 -9.93
CA HIS A 243 -8.37 -0.84 -9.40
C HIS A 243 -8.55 -0.54 -7.91
N ARG A 244 -9.53 0.33 -7.60
CA ARG A 244 -9.96 0.67 -6.24
C ARG A 244 -8.81 1.05 -5.29
N GLN A 245 -7.76 1.70 -5.82
CA GLN A 245 -6.58 2.13 -5.07
C GLN A 245 -5.71 1.00 -4.47
N VAL A 246 -6.01 -0.27 -4.74
CA VAL A 246 -5.35 -1.42 -4.07
C VAL A 246 -4.73 -2.43 -5.05
N ALA A 247 -4.92 -2.22 -6.35
CA ALA A 247 -4.26 -2.99 -7.38
C ALA A 247 -3.98 -2.13 -8.61
N ILE A 248 -2.94 -2.51 -9.36
CA ILE A 248 -2.55 -1.86 -10.60
C ILE A 248 -2.38 -2.95 -11.65
N VAL A 249 -3.04 -2.78 -12.80
CA VAL A 249 -2.75 -3.55 -14.01
C VAL A 249 -1.86 -2.70 -14.90
N PHE A 250 -0.69 -3.19 -15.28
CA PHE A 250 0.23 -2.43 -16.12
C PHE A 250 0.98 -3.33 -17.09
N ARG A 251 1.60 -2.74 -18.12
CA ARG A 251 2.51 -3.45 -19.02
C ARG A 251 3.96 -3.09 -18.75
N THR A 252 4.82 -4.11 -18.73
CA THR A 252 6.26 -3.94 -18.52
C THR A 252 6.87 -3.02 -19.57
N PRO A 253 7.81 -2.14 -19.20
CA PRO A 253 8.58 -1.39 -20.18
C PRO A 253 9.55 -2.32 -20.93
N PRO A 254 9.97 -1.98 -22.15
CA PRO A 254 11.09 -2.65 -22.81
C PRO A 254 12.38 -2.48 -22.00
N TYR A 255 13.18 -3.55 -21.91
CA TYR A 255 14.50 -3.50 -21.29
C TYR A 255 15.50 -2.76 -22.18
N ALA A 256 16.61 -2.29 -21.59
CA ALA A 256 17.65 -1.52 -22.28
C ALA A 256 18.22 -2.22 -23.51
N ASP A 257 18.43 -3.54 -23.42
CA ASP A 257 18.95 -4.38 -24.49
C ASP A 257 17.86 -5.31 -25.04
N PRO A 258 17.33 -5.06 -26.25
CA PRO A 258 16.37 -5.94 -26.91
C PRO A 258 16.97 -7.28 -27.34
N GLY A 259 18.29 -7.39 -27.49
CA GLY A 259 19.01 -8.57 -27.96
C GLY A 259 19.48 -9.49 -26.84
N LEU A 260 18.83 -9.43 -25.68
CA LEU A 260 19.27 -10.09 -24.46
C LEU A 260 19.48 -11.60 -24.66
N GLN A 261 20.64 -12.11 -24.28
CA GLN A 261 21.01 -13.54 -24.44
C GLN A 261 20.85 -14.38 -23.17
N ALA A 262 20.90 -13.74 -22.01
CA ALA A 262 20.75 -14.37 -20.70
C ALA A 262 19.81 -13.56 -19.81
N PRO A 263 19.07 -14.19 -18.88
CA PRO A 263 18.18 -13.46 -17.98
C PRO A 263 18.88 -12.37 -17.17
N VAL A 264 18.22 -11.22 -17.01
CA VAL A 264 18.73 -10.08 -16.22
C VAL A 264 17.75 -9.72 -15.12
N ARG A 265 18.28 -9.59 -13.90
CA ARG A 265 17.51 -9.16 -12.72
C ARG A 265 17.52 -7.64 -12.63
N VAL A 266 16.35 -7.06 -12.44
CA VAL A 266 16.14 -5.63 -12.21
C VAL A 266 15.24 -5.46 -10.98
N SER A 267 15.20 -4.24 -10.43
CA SER A 267 14.32 -3.88 -9.32
C SER A 267 13.07 -3.20 -9.85
N MET A 268 11.91 -3.65 -9.39
CA MET A 268 10.57 -3.11 -9.66
C MET A 268 9.97 -2.63 -8.34
N GLN A 269 9.51 -1.38 -8.29
CA GLN A 269 8.96 -0.76 -7.09
C GLN A 269 7.85 0.23 -7.42
N LEU A 270 7.01 0.54 -6.45
CA LEU A 270 6.07 1.65 -6.56
C LEU A 270 6.81 2.96 -6.31
N ARG A 271 6.47 3.99 -7.08
CA ARG A 271 6.98 5.35 -6.89
C ARG A 271 5.82 6.32 -6.85
N ARG A 272 5.82 7.23 -5.88
CA ARG A 272 4.88 8.36 -5.82
C ARG A 272 5.58 9.59 -6.41
N PRO A 273 5.15 10.12 -7.58
CA PRO A 273 5.83 11.24 -8.22
C PRO A 273 5.87 12.53 -7.38
N SER A 274 4.83 12.83 -6.59
CA SER A 274 4.69 14.08 -5.84
C SER A 274 5.80 14.33 -4.80
N ASP A 275 6.24 13.28 -4.09
CA ASP A 275 7.27 13.36 -3.05
C ASP A 275 8.49 12.47 -3.34
N ARG A 276 8.48 11.76 -4.47
CA ARG A 276 9.51 10.81 -4.92
C ARG A 276 9.70 9.62 -3.98
N GLU A 277 8.70 9.31 -3.14
CA GLU A 277 8.72 8.14 -2.28
C GLU A 277 8.78 6.85 -3.12
N LEU A 278 9.53 5.87 -2.63
CA LEU A 278 9.68 4.55 -3.23
C LEU A 278 9.22 3.48 -2.25
N SER A 279 8.56 2.43 -2.73
CA SER A 279 8.38 1.21 -1.93
C SER A 279 9.68 0.42 -1.83
N GLU A 280 9.70 -0.56 -0.94
CA GLU A 280 10.70 -1.63 -0.99
C GLU A 280 10.75 -2.27 -2.39
N PRO A 281 11.95 -2.54 -2.93
CA PRO A 281 12.12 -3.12 -4.25
C PRO A 281 11.70 -4.59 -4.27
N MET A 282 10.96 -4.95 -5.31
CA MET A 282 10.71 -6.33 -5.69
C MET A 282 11.56 -6.70 -6.90
N GLU A 283 12.08 -7.91 -6.93
CA GLU A 283 12.84 -8.37 -8.08
C GLU A 283 11.95 -8.69 -9.28
N PHE A 284 12.39 -8.27 -10.46
CA PHE A 284 11.82 -8.67 -11.73
C PHE A 284 12.93 -9.19 -12.66
N GLN A 285 12.66 -10.24 -13.42
CA GLN A 285 13.64 -10.86 -14.33
C GLN A 285 13.24 -10.71 -15.79
N TYR A 286 14.00 -9.91 -16.54
CA TYR A 286 13.88 -9.88 -18.00
C TYR A 286 14.51 -11.12 -18.61
N LEU A 287 13.82 -11.70 -19.59
CA LEU A 287 14.19 -12.91 -20.30
C LEU A 287 14.50 -12.58 -21.76
N PRO A 288 15.46 -13.28 -22.38
CA PRO A 288 15.68 -13.25 -23.82
C PRO A 288 14.38 -13.44 -24.60
N ASP A 289 14.17 -12.62 -25.62
CA ASP A 289 13.08 -12.85 -26.56
C ASP A 289 13.40 -14.08 -27.40
N THR A 290 12.89 -15.23 -26.96
CA THR A 290 12.93 -16.44 -27.77
C THR A 290 11.72 -16.40 -28.69
N ASP A 291 11.78 -15.58 -29.74
CA ASP A 291 10.77 -15.56 -30.80
C ASP A 291 10.45 -17.02 -31.19
N ASP A 292 9.17 -17.34 -31.38
CA ASP A 292 8.74 -18.66 -31.82
C ASP A 292 9.46 -19.05 -33.12
N ARG A 293 9.85 -18.08 -33.96
CA ARG A 293 10.69 -18.32 -35.14
C ARG A 293 12.07 -18.87 -34.79
N HIS A 294 12.74 -18.34 -33.77
CA HIS A 294 14.03 -18.86 -33.30
C HIS A 294 13.87 -20.25 -32.69
N ARG A 295 12.80 -20.50 -31.91
CA ARG A 295 12.49 -21.84 -31.38
C ARG A 295 12.16 -22.84 -32.49
N ILE A 296 11.40 -22.44 -33.50
CA ILE A 296 11.07 -23.27 -34.67
C ILE A 296 12.33 -23.56 -35.48
N GLU A 297 13.21 -22.58 -35.69
CA GLU A 297 14.46 -22.77 -36.42
C GLU A 297 15.45 -23.66 -35.64
N GLU A 298 15.62 -23.45 -34.34
CA GLU A 298 16.41 -24.34 -33.48
C GLU A 298 15.83 -25.75 -33.45
N LYS A 299 14.50 -25.88 -33.32
CA LYS A 299 13.81 -27.17 -33.37
C LYS A 299 14.01 -27.82 -34.75
N ARG A 300 13.91 -27.07 -35.85
CA ARG A 300 14.14 -27.54 -37.21
C ARG A 300 15.58 -28.02 -37.40
N LYS A 301 16.57 -27.28 -36.92
CA LYS A 301 17.99 -27.69 -36.95
C LYS A 301 18.21 -28.97 -36.14
N ARG A 302 17.65 -29.04 -34.92
CA ARG A 302 17.77 -30.21 -34.04
C ARG A 302 17.07 -31.45 -34.57
N THR A 303 15.91 -31.29 -35.23
CA THR A 303 15.15 -32.41 -35.80
C THR A 303 15.53 -32.73 -37.24
N TYR A 304 16.47 -31.98 -37.86
CA TYR A 304 16.83 -32.13 -39.27
C TYR A 304 17.29 -33.56 -39.63
N GLU A 305 18.20 -34.12 -38.85
CA GLU A 305 18.70 -35.48 -39.09
C GLU A 305 17.62 -36.56 -38.85
N THR A 306 16.78 -36.36 -37.83
CA THR A 306 15.63 -37.23 -37.57
C THR A 306 14.63 -37.20 -38.73
N PHE A 307 14.32 -36.00 -39.24
CA PHE A 307 13.42 -35.81 -40.38
C PHE A 307 13.99 -36.44 -41.67
N LYS A 308 15.29 -36.24 -41.94
CA LYS A 308 16.00 -36.86 -43.06
C LYS A 308 16.00 -38.39 -42.97
N SER A 309 16.14 -38.94 -41.77
CA SER A 309 16.03 -40.38 -41.52
C SER A 309 14.62 -40.91 -41.82
N ILE A 310 13.57 -40.21 -41.38
CA ILE A 310 12.18 -40.57 -41.67
C ILE A 310 11.90 -40.53 -43.19
N MET A 311 12.32 -39.47 -43.89
CA MET A 311 12.14 -39.37 -45.35
C MET A 311 12.91 -40.45 -46.12
N LYS A 312 14.07 -40.90 -45.62
CA LYS A 312 14.83 -42.01 -46.23
C LYS A 312 14.22 -43.38 -45.95
N LYS A 313 13.57 -43.57 -44.79
CA LYS A 313 12.88 -44.83 -44.43
C LYS A 313 11.50 -44.96 -45.06
N SER A 314 10.96 -43.89 -45.64
CA SER A 314 9.71 -43.90 -46.39
C SER A 314 9.90 -43.18 -47.72
N PRO A 315 10.47 -43.84 -48.75
CA PRO A 315 10.29 -43.38 -50.11
C PRO A 315 8.78 -43.40 -50.36
N PHE A 316 8.24 -42.29 -50.84
CA PHE A 316 6.87 -42.23 -51.36
C PHE A 316 6.81 -43.06 -52.65
N ASN A 317 6.93 -44.38 -52.53
CA ASN A 317 6.47 -45.32 -53.54
C ASN A 317 4.96 -45.35 -53.41
N GLY A 318 4.27 -44.53 -54.21
CA GLY A 318 2.85 -44.70 -54.42
C GLY A 318 2.59 -46.13 -54.92
N PRO A 319 1.71 -46.91 -54.30
CA PRO A 319 1.14 -48.07 -54.95
C PRO A 319 0.02 -47.58 -55.85
N THR A 320 0.23 -47.68 -57.16
CA THR A 320 -0.86 -47.97 -58.07
C THR A 320 -1.48 -49.30 -57.63
N ASP A 321 -2.73 -49.23 -57.15
CA ASP A 321 -3.85 -50.19 -57.24
C ASP A 321 -4.58 -50.45 -55.89
N PRO A 322 -5.82 -50.98 -55.89
CA PRO A 322 -7.03 -50.21 -55.67
C PRO A 322 -7.50 -50.23 -54.21
N ARG A 323 -8.02 -49.06 -53.78
CA ARG A 323 -9.09 -48.83 -52.80
C ARG A 323 -9.25 -49.89 -51.67
N PRO A 324 -8.72 -49.66 -50.46
CA PRO A 324 -9.20 -50.38 -49.27
C PRO A 324 -10.63 -49.92 -48.92
N PRO A 325 -11.46 -50.79 -48.33
CA PRO A 325 -12.87 -50.49 -48.08
C PRO A 325 -13.01 -49.30 -47.14
N THR A 326 -14.00 -48.46 -47.44
CA THR A 326 -14.46 -47.36 -46.60
C THR A 326 -14.65 -47.83 -45.16
N ARG A 327 -13.77 -47.39 -44.25
CA ARG A 327 -14.07 -47.43 -42.82
C ARG A 327 -15.33 -46.58 -42.62
N ARG A 328 -16.45 -47.24 -42.34
CA ARG A 328 -17.68 -46.60 -41.88
C ARG A 328 -17.32 -45.76 -40.64
N ILE A 329 -17.45 -44.45 -40.77
CA ILE A 329 -17.53 -43.55 -39.62
C ILE A 329 -18.83 -43.95 -38.90
N ALA A 330 -18.71 -44.48 -37.69
CA ALA A 330 -19.85 -44.68 -36.82
C ALA A 330 -20.38 -43.30 -36.42
N VAL A 331 -21.50 -42.91 -37.02
CA VAL A 331 -22.28 -41.76 -36.59
C VAL A 331 -23.06 -42.20 -35.34
N PRO A 332 -22.95 -41.51 -34.18
CA PRO A 332 -23.79 -41.83 -33.04
C PRO A 332 -25.24 -41.45 -33.38
N ASN A 333 -26.09 -42.46 -33.59
CA ASN A 333 -27.52 -42.25 -33.74
C ASN A 333 -28.15 -42.04 -32.36
N ARG A 334 -28.92 -40.96 -32.26
CA ARG A 334 -29.61 -40.51 -31.05
C ARG A 334 -30.85 -41.39 -30.84
N GLY A 335 -30.73 -42.41 -30.00
CA GLY A 335 -31.87 -43.21 -29.54
C GLY A 335 -32.53 -42.57 -28.33
N SER A 336 -33.77 -42.14 -28.49
CA SER A 336 -34.66 -41.66 -27.42
C SER A 336 -35.09 -42.81 -26.51
N ALA A 337 -34.72 -42.76 -25.23
CA ALA A 337 -35.35 -43.53 -24.17
C ALA A 337 -35.77 -42.56 -23.04
N SER A 338 -37.08 -42.51 -22.82
CA SER A 338 -37.78 -41.74 -21.80
C SER A 338 -37.49 -42.26 -20.39
N ILE A 339 -37.08 -41.38 -19.47
CA ILE A 339 -37.00 -41.66 -18.03
C ILE A 339 -37.91 -40.65 -17.29
N PRO A 340 -38.67 -41.06 -16.26
CA PRO A 340 -39.66 -40.20 -15.61
C PRO A 340 -39.03 -39.15 -14.68
N LYS A 341 -39.77 -38.06 -14.50
CA LYS A 341 -39.43 -36.85 -13.73
C LYS A 341 -39.67 -37.06 -12.22
N PRO A 342 -38.69 -36.81 -11.32
CA PRO A 342 -38.97 -36.62 -9.90
C PRO A 342 -39.29 -35.15 -9.58
N ALA A 343 -40.21 -34.94 -8.64
CA ALA A 343 -40.64 -33.65 -8.12
C ALA A 343 -39.62 -33.04 -7.12
N PRO A 344 -39.63 -31.72 -6.90
CA PRO A 344 -38.66 -31.04 -6.03
C PRO A 344 -39.04 -31.16 -4.54
N GLN A 345 -38.06 -31.45 -3.68
CA GLN A 345 -38.15 -31.36 -2.22
C GLN A 345 -37.09 -30.35 -1.71
N PRO A 346 -37.38 -29.59 -0.64
CA PRO A 346 -36.53 -28.51 -0.15
C PRO A 346 -35.36 -29.03 0.70
N TYR A 347 -34.17 -28.45 0.53
CA TYR A 347 -32.99 -28.75 1.33
C TYR A 347 -32.88 -27.80 2.52
N SER A 348 -32.77 -28.37 3.72
CA SER A 348 -32.38 -27.73 4.97
C SER A 348 -30.87 -27.92 5.20
N PHE A 349 -30.18 -26.86 5.61
CA PHE A 349 -28.77 -26.89 6.01
C PHE A 349 -28.65 -27.27 7.50
N THR A 350 -27.75 -28.20 7.81
CA THR A 350 -27.16 -28.36 9.15
C THR A 350 -25.63 -28.34 9.00
N PRO A 351 -24.87 -27.69 9.90
CA PRO A 351 -23.41 -27.74 9.87
C PRO A 351 -22.92 -28.89 10.77
N SER A 352 -22.04 -29.76 10.25
CA SER A 352 -21.24 -30.65 11.07
C SER A 352 -19.75 -30.46 10.77
N LEU A 353 -19.03 -30.04 11.81
CA LEU A 353 -17.59 -30.07 11.92
C LEU A 353 -17.12 -31.54 11.92
N SER A 354 -16.12 -31.87 11.12
CA SER A 354 -15.44 -33.17 11.19
C SER A 354 -13.97 -32.99 11.56
N THR A 355 -13.65 -33.54 12.72
CA THR A 355 -12.32 -33.81 13.27
C THR A 355 -11.64 -34.90 12.44
N ILE A 356 -10.39 -34.69 12.05
CA ILE A 356 -9.54 -35.67 11.37
C ILE A 356 -8.94 -36.62 12.42
N ASN A 357 -9.23 -37.92 12.29
CA ASN A 357 -8.51 -38.99 12.98
C ASN A 357 -7.35 -39.45 12.09
N PHE A 358 -6.14 -39.51 12.65
CA PHE A 358 -4.92 -40.00 12.01
C PHE A 358 -4.66 -41.45 12.45
N GLU A 359 -4.45 -42.36 11.50
CA GLU A 359 -4.02 -43.73 11.76
C GLU A 359 -2.48 -43.82 11.95
N GLU A 360 -2.13 -44.77 12.80
CA GLU A 360 -0.85 -45.05 13.45
C GLU A 360 0.13 -45.77 12.50
N THR A 361 1.39 -45.31 12.43
CA THR A 361 2.51 -46.14 11.97
C THR A 361 3.73 -45.97 12.88
N ASN A 362 4.14 -47.09 13.47
CA ASN A 362 5.30 -47.27 14.33
C ASN A 362 6.64 -47.04 13.60
N GLN A 363 7.55 -46.24 14.17
CA GLN A 363 8.97 -46.58 14.33
C GLN A 363 9.76 -45.54 15.16
N THR A 364 10.26 -46.04 16.30
CA THR A 364 11.41 -45.68 17.17
C THR A 364 12.38 -44.56 16.77
N GLY A 365 12.64 -43.64 17.72
CA GLY A 365 13.85 -42.80 17.81
C GLY A 365 13.71 -41.64 18.81
N GLU A 366 14.43 -41.70 19.94
CA GLU A 366 14.43 -40.76 21.07
C GLU A 366 14.78 -39.30 20.74
N GLY A 367 14.27 -38.35 21.56
CA GLY A 367 14.95 -37.06 21.80
C GLY A 367 14.07 -35.82 21.97
N THR A 368 13.66 -35.53 23.22
CA THR A 368 13.55 -34.19 23.84
C THR A 368 12.70 -33.09 23.18
N LEU A 369 11.44 -32.94 23.61
CA LEU A 369 10.66 -31.68 23.51
C LEU A 369 10.25 -31.11 24.89
N THR A 370 10.62 -31.77 25.98
CA THR A 370 10.33 -31.32 27.34
C THR A 370 11.28 -30.22 27.84
N GLU A 371 12.33 -29.88 27.09
CA GLU A 371 13.29 -28.82 27.45
C GLU A 371 12.96 -27.45 26.82
N ALA A 372 12.03 -27.36 25.88
CA ALA A 372 11.70 -26.10 25.19
C ALA A 372 10.54 -25.31 25.82
N LEU A 373 9.90 -25.84 26.88
CA LEU A 373 8.73 -25.21 27.54
C LEU A 373 9.03 -24.61 28.92
N LEU A 374 10.31 -24.58 29.34
CA LEU A 374 10.74 -24.04 30.63
C LEU A 374 11.58 -22.75 30.54
N GLN A 375 11.50 -22.00 29.43
CA GLN A 375 12.21 -20.72 29.26
C GLN A 375 11.32 -19.56 28.79
N LEU A 376 10.08 -19.50 29.29
CA LEU A 376 9.28 -18.28 29.26
C LEU A 376 9.06 -17.80 30.70
N GLN A 377 10.12 -17.22 31.27
CA GLN A 377 10.08 -16.44 32.49
C GLN A 377 9.46 -15.07 32.16
N PHE A 378 8.29 -14.79 32.72
CA PHE A 378 7.74 -13.45 32.77
C PHE A 378 8.35 -12.73 33.98
N ASP A 379 9.16 -11.70 33.72
CA ASP A 379 9.52 -10.70 34.73
C ASP A 379 8.30 -9.80 34.96
N THR A 380 7.53 -10.11 36.00
CA THR A 380 6.56 -9.20 36.61
C THR A 380 6.96 -9.02 38.06
N ASP A 381 7.53 -7.87 38.38
CA ASP A 381 7.60 -7.37 39.75
C ASP A 381 6.99 -5.97 39.82
N GLU A 382 6.11 -5.83 40.83
CA GLU A 382 5.62 -4.63 41.51
C GLU A 382 4.70 -3.64 40.73
N ASP A 383 3.37 -3.79 40.88
CA ASP A 383 2.62 -3.24 42.02
C ASP A 383 1.09 -3.30 41.72
N LEU A 384 0.43 -4.37 42.16
CA LEU A 384 -1.04 -4.46 42.16
C LEU A 384 -1.55 -4.78 43.56
N GLY A 385 -0.99 -4.10 44.57
CA GLY A 385 -1.44 -4.17 45.96
C GLY A 385 -2.60 -3.23 46.30
N ALA A 386 -3.09 -2.42 45.36
CA ALA A 386 -3.96 -1.28 45.69
C ALA A 386 -5.42 -1.38 45.20
N LEU A 387 -5.93 -2.55 44.76
CA LEU A 387 -7.25 -2.59 44.11
C LEU A 387 -8.18 -3.75 44.46
N LEU A 388 -7.88 -4.59 45.47
CA LEU A 388 -8.85 -5.59 45.93
C LEU A 388 -8.89 -5.64 47.46
N GLY A 389 -10.01 -5.15 47.99
CA GLY A 389 -10.36 -5.29 49.39
C GLY A 389 -10.60 -6.75 49.79
N ASN A 390 -10.20 -7.05 51.03
CA ASN A 390 -10.46 -8.25 51.83
C ASN A 390 -11.52 -9.23 51.30
N ASN A 391 -11.09 -10.42 50.92
CA ASN A 391 -11.72 -11.68 51.35
C ASN A 391 -10.73 -12.83 51.15
N THR A 392 -10.50 -13.59 52.22
CA THR A 392 -9.60 -14.75 52.29
C THR A 392 -10.39 -16.04 52.13
N ASP A 393 -10.32 -16.68 50.96
CA ASP A 393 -10.58 -18.13 50.80
C ASP A 393 -10.05 -18.63 49.43
N PRO A 394 -9.12 -19.61 49.37
CA PRO A 394 -8.52 -20.07 48.13
C PRO A 394 -9.13 -21.41 47.66
N ALA A 395 -10.42 -21.43 47.31
CA ALA A 395 -11.07 -22.66 46.82
C ALA A 395 -12.25 -22.46 45.85
N VAL A 396 -12.24 -21.42 45.01
CA VAL A 396 -13.25 -21.30 43.93
C VAL A 396 -12.63 -20.64 42.69
N PHE A 397 -11.84 -21.38 41.90
CA PHE A 397 -11.58 -21.00 40.51
C PHE A 397 -11.23 -22.22 39.67
N THR A 398 -12.26 -22.96 39.25
CA THR A 398 -12.30 -23.69 37.98
C THR A 398 -13.76 -24.09 37.72
N ASP A 399 -14.56 -23.20 37.12
CA ASP A 399 -15.57 -23.64 36.15
C ASP A 399 -16.04 -22.47 35.28
N LEU A 400 -15.92 -22.61 33.97
CA LEU A 400 -16.41 -21.65 32.97
C LEU A 400 -17.82 -22.02 32.46
N ALA A 401 -18.46 -23.03 33.06
CA ALA A 401 -19.76 -23.53 32.65
C ALA A 401 -20.98 -22.73 33.19
N SER A 402 -20.79 -21.70 34.01
CA SER A 402 -21.90 -20.98 34.66
C SER A 402 -22.24 -19.60 34.08
N VAL A 403 -21.82 -19.28 32.86
CA VAL A 403 -22.19 -18.02 32.20
C VAL A 403 -23.51 -18.18 31.42
N ASP A 404 -24.60 -17.65 31.99
CA ASP A 404 -25.92 -17.62 31.38
C ASP A 404 -25.98 -16.65 30.18
N ASN A 405 -26.39 -17.16 29.02
CA ASN A 405 -26.46 -16.42 27.74
C ASN A 405 -27.91 -16.18 27.27
N SER A 406 -28.89 -16.38 28.14
CA SER A 406 -30.32 -16.30 27.82
C SER A 406 -30.80 -14.90 27.39
N GLU A 407 -30.09 -13.83 27.76
CA GLU A 407 -30.44 -12.45 27.40
C GLU A 407 -30.00 -12.06 25.97
N PHE A 408 -28.94 -12.69 25.44
CA PHE A 408 -28.42 -12.40 24.10
C PHE A 408 -29.22 -13.08 22.98
N GLN A 409 -29.85 -14.21 23.28
CA GLN A 409 -30.72 -14.93 22.33
C GLN A 409 -32.11 -14.28 22.16
N GLN A 410 -32.59 -13.52 23.15
CA GLN A 410 -33.89 -12.83 23.06
C GLN A 410 -33.84 -11.60 22.13
N LEU A 411 -32.66 -11.01 21.91
CA LEU A 411 -32.45 -9.87 21.00
C LEU A 411 -32.41 -10.26 19.52
N LEU A 412 -32.16 -11.53 19.19
CA LEU A 412 -32.16 -12.03 17.81
C LEU A 412 -33.56 -12.41 17.29
N ASN A 413 -34.55 -12.56 18.19
CA ASN A 413 -35.87 -13.12 17.85
C ASN A 413 -37.01 -12.08 17.74
N GLN A 414 -36.75 -10.77 17.84
CA GLN A 414 -37.80 -9.74 17.70
C GLN A 414 -37.74 -9.04 16.33
N GLY A 415 -38.38 -9.65 15.33
CA GLY A 415 -38.71 -9.00 14.05
C GLY A 415 -40.17 -8.51 14.04
N VAL A 416 -40.39 -7.22 13.81
CA VAL A 416 -41.71 -6.59 13.63
C VAL A 416 -42.18 -6.75 12.18
N PRO A 417 -43.47 -7.03 11.87
CA PRO A 417 -43.94 -7.24 10.50
C PRO A 417 -44.46 -5.94 9.85
N MET A 418 -44.18 -5.74 8.55
CA MET A 418 -44.89 -4.79 7.68
C MET A 418 -45.18 -5.45 6.32
N GLY A 419 -46.38 -5.18 5.79
CA GLY A 419 -47.02 -5.86 4.65
C GLY A 419 -46.55 -5.45 3.25
N PRO A 420 -47.26 -5.90 2.18
CA PRO A 420 -46.63 -6.34 0.94
C PRO A 420 -46.72 -5.32 -0.22
N HIS A 421 -45.62 -5.13 -0.96
CA HIS A 421 -45.66 -4.55 -2.30
C HIS A 421 -44.62 -5.21 -3.24
N THR A 422 -45.15 -5.81 -4.31
CA THR A 422 -44.58 -6.04 -5.66
C THR A 422 -43.10 -6.40 -5.82
N THR A 423 -42.89 -7.67 -6.14
CA THR A 423 -41.64 -8.27 -6.62
C THR A 423 -41.38 -7.96 -8.11
N GLU A 424 -40.28 -7.26 -8.42
CA GLU A 424 -39.53 -7.43 -9.67
C GLU A 424 -38.12 -7.95 -9.33
N PRO A 425 -37.63 -9.02 -9.97
CA PRO A 425 -36.25 -9.47 -9.76
C PRO A 425 -35.29 -8.57 -10.56
N MET A 426 -34.59 -7.66 -9.88
CA MET A 426 -33.41 -7.02 -10.46
C MET A 426 -32.31 -8.08 -10.62
N LEU A 427 -32.15 -8.55 -11.86
CA LEU A 427 -31.03 -9.37 -12.29
C LEU A 427 -29.75 -8.51 -12.17
N MET A 428 -28.80 -8.95 -11.37
CA MET A 428 -27.48 -8.33 -11.28
C MET A 428 -26.73 -8.62 -12.59
N GLU A 429 -26.68 -7.64 -13.51
CA GLU A 429 -25.85 -7.71 -14.70
C GLU A 429 -24.36 -7.66 -14.30
N TYR A 430 -23.66 -8.75 -14.59
CA TYR A 430 -22.20 -8.80 -14.46
C TYR A 430 -21.57 -8.04 -15.64
N PRO A 431 -20.51 -7.24 -15.40
CA PRO A 431 -19.74 -6.63 -16.48
C PRO A 431 -19.21 -7.72 -17.45
N GLU A 432 -19.34 -7.48 -18.75
CA GLU A 432 -19.05 -8.42 -19.87
C GLU A 432 -17.64 -9.06 -19.83
N ALA A 433 -16.73 -8.56 -19.02
CA ALA A 433 -15.40 -9.12 -18.80
C ALA A 433 -15.43 -10.51 -18.12
N ILE A 434 -16.45 -10.81 -17.30
CA ILE A 434 -16.53 -12.08 -16.57
C ILE A 434 -17.16 -13.19 -17.42
N THR A 435 -18.10 -12.86 -18.31
CA THR A 435 -18.79 -13.83 -19.17
C THR A 435 -17.85 -14.52 -20.15
N ARG A 436 -16.76 -13.86 -20.56
CA ARG A 436 -15.73 -14.42 -21.46
C ARG A 436 -14.81 -15.45 -20.81
N LEU A 437 -14.81 -15.55 -19.47
CA LEU A 437 -14.00 -16.51 -18.75
C LEU A 437 -14.72 -17.85 -18.51
N VAL A 438 -16.05 -17.89 -18.67
CA VAL A 438 -16.88 -19.08 -18.42
C VAL A 438 -17.29 -19.80 -19.70
N THR A 439 -17.19 -19.16 -20.87
CA THR A 439 -17.48 -19.79 -22.17
C THR A 439 -16.21 -19.84 -23.03
N GLY A 440 -15.62 -21.03 -23.11
CA GLY A 440 -14.52 -21.29 -24.03
C GLY A 440 -14.92 -21.00 -25.48
N SER A 441 -13.99 -20.34 -26.20
CA SER A 441 -13.95 -20.12 -27.66
C SER A 441 -15.13 -20.69 -28.47
N GLN A 442 -16.08 -19.83 -28.86
CA GLN A 442 -16.84 -20.02 -30.09
C GLN A 442 -16.79 -18.75 -30.94
N ARG A 443 -16.47 -18.95 -32.22
CA ARG A 443 -16.42 -17.93 -33.28
C ARG A 443 -17.83 -17.41 -33.54
N PRO A 444 -18.06 -16.09 -33.75
CA PRO A 444 -19.39 -15.60 -34.13
C PRO A 444 -19.77 -16.07 -35.54
N PRO A 445 -21.06 -16.32 -35.83
CA PRO A 445 -21.54 -16.63 -37.18
C PRO A 445 -21.62 -15.37 -38.06
N ASP A 446 -21.37 -15.54 -39.36
CA ASP A 446 -21.50 -14.48 -40.39
C ASP A 446 -22.92 -13.94 -40.49
N PRO A 447 -23.12 -12.63 -40.81
CA PRO A 447 -24.45 -12.08 -41.01
C PRO A 447 -25.06 -12.52 -42.35
N ALA A 448 -26.32 -12.95 -42.31
CA ALA A 448 -27.14 -13.27 -43.48
C ALA A 448 -27.62 -11.99 -44.21
N PRO A 449 -27.90 -12.05 -45.53
CA PRO A 449 -28.07 -10.87 -46.38
C PRO A 449 -29.45 -10.21 -46.24
N THR A 450 -29.47 -8.88 -46.29
CA THR A 450 -30.69 -8.05 -46.30
C THR A 450 -31.34 -8.02 -47.70
N PRO A 451 -32.68 -8.04 -47.82
CA PRO A 451 -33.36 -7.96 -49.12
C PRO A 451 -33.51 -6.53 -49.63
N LEU A 452 -33.36 -6.38 -50.95
CA LEU A 452 -33.57 -5.16 -51.74
C LEU A 452 -35.07 -4.84 -51.95
N GLY A 453 -35.42 -3.55 -51.87
CA GLY A 453 -36.70 -2.97 -52.29
C GLY A 453 -36.58 -1.46 -52.53
N PRO A 454 -37.43 -0.83 -53.37
CA PRO A 454 -37.00 -0.11 -54.59
C PRO A 454 -37.03 1.44 -54.51
N PRO A 455 -36.56 2.18 -55.55
CA PRO A 455 -36.26 3.62 -55.47
C PRO A 455 -37.43 4.51 -55.93
N GLY A 456 -37.47 5.75 -55.43
CA GLY A 456 -38.43 6.78 -55.84
C GLY A 456 -37.89 8.20 -55.61
N LEU A 457 -38.09 9.06 -56.61
CA LEU A 457 -37.49 10.36 -56.85
C LEU A 457 -38.34 11.55 -56.36
N THR A 458 -37.64 12.67 -56.05
CA THR A 458 -37.95 14.10 -56.36
C THR A 458 -39.03 14.93 -55.63
N ASN A 459 -38.69 16.24 -55.56
CA ASN A 459 -39.43 17.47 -55.21
C ASN A 459 -39.51 17.81 -53.70
N GLY A 460 -39.13 18.99 -53.19
CA GLY A 460 -38.86 20.31 -53.78
C GLY A 460 -40.02 21.28 -53.55
N LEU A 461 -39.87 22.26 -52.63
CA LEU A 461 -40.37 23.67 -52.62
C LEU A 461 -40.24 24.27 -51.20
N LEU A 462 -39.49 25.38 -51.00
CA LEU A 462 -39.95 26.78 -50.75
C LEU A 462 -40.85 26.92 -49.51
N SER A 463 -40.54 27.67 -48.46
CA SER A 463 -40.31 29.13 -48.27
C SER A 463 -40.12 29.37 -46.75
N GLY A 464 -39.60 30.43 -46.14
CA GLY A 464 -39.21 31.79 -46.52
C GLY A 464 -38.64 32.51 -45.27
N ASP A 465 -37.97 33.62 -45.54
CA ASP A 465 -37.42 34.75 -44.74
C ASP A 465 -37.73 34.89 -43.23
N GLU A 466 -36.72 35.27 -42.42
CA GLU A 466 -36.47 36.66 -41.97
C GLU A 466 -35.25 36.77 -41.02
N ASP A 467 -34.47 37.84 -41.21
CA ASP A 467 -33.25 38.25 -40.52
C ASP A 467 -33.47 38.71 -39.04
N PHE A 468 -32.43 38.59 -38.19
CA PHE A 468 -31.69 39.71 -37.58
C PHE A 468 -30.66 39.28 -36.49
N SER A 469 -29.38 39.54 -36.80
CA SER A 469 -28.34 40.22 -35.98
C SER A 469 -27.54 39.55 -34.83
N SER A 470 -26.20 39.65 -35.02
CA SER A 470 -25.12 39.90 -34.05
C SER A 470 -24.59 38.68 -33.25
N ILE A 471 -23.28 38.37 -33.12
CA ILE A 471 -22.12 39.25 -32.95
C ILE A 471 -20.79 38.49 -33.21
N ALA A 472 -19.88 39.15 -33.92
CA ALA A 472 -18.41 39.14 -33.88
C ALA A 472 -17.59 37.83 -34.06
N ASP A 473 -17.02 37.68 -35.26
CA ASP A 473 -15.65 37.21 -35.49
C ASP A 473 -14.64 38.29 -35.06
N VAL A 474 -13.57 37.95 -34.31
CA VAL A 474 -12.28 38.64 -34.44
C VAL A 474 -11.11 37.66 -34.23
N ASP A 475 -10.16 37.83 -35.14
CA ASP A 475 -9.09 36.97 -35.62
C ASP A 475 -7.83 36.93 -34.73
N PHE A 476 -7.08 35.83 -34.82
CA PHE A 476 -6.01 35.38 -33.94
C PHE A 476 -4.63 35.68 -34.53
N SER A 477 -4.27 36.97 -34.69
CA SER A 477 -3.00 37.36 -35.34
C SER A 477 -2.16 38.43 -34.63
N ALA A 478 -2.33 38.62 -33.31
CA ALA A 478 -1.57 39.64 -32.56
C ALA A 478 -1.09 39.21 -31.16
N LEU A 479 -0.60 37.98 -30.99
CA LEU A 479 0.03 37.55 -29.72
C LEU A 479 1.40 36.88 -29.94
N LEU A 480 2.25 37.48 -30.77
CA LEU A 480 3.63 37.04 -30.95
C LEU A 480 4.62 38.21 -31.07
N SER A 481 4.45 39.22 -30.23
CA SER A 481 5.46 40.27 -30.05
C SER A 481 5.32 40.95 -28.70
N GLN A 482 5.75 40.31 -27.61
CA GLN A 482 6.24 40.95 -26.37
C GLN A 482 6.67 39.90 -25.34
N ILE A 483 7.77 39.20 -25.62
CA ILE A 483 8.65 38.64 -24.58
C ILE A 483 10.07 39.12 -24.93
N SER A 484 10.38 40.34 -24.50
CA SER A 484 11.74 40.78 -24.24
C SER A 484 11.66 41.96 -23.27
N SER A 485 11.62 41.64 -21.98
CA SER A 485 12.26 42.33 -20.85
C SER A 485 11.82 41.66 -19.56
#